data_AF-A0A959KC47-F1
#
_entry.id   AF-A0A959KC47-F1
#
_cell.length_a   1.000
_cell.length_b   1.000
_cell.length_c   1.000
_cell.angle_alpha   90.00
_cell.angle_beta   90.00
_cell.angle_gamma   90.00
#
_symmetry.space_group_name_H-M   'P 1'
#
loop_
_entity.id
_entity.type
_entity.pdbx_description
1 polymer ?
#
loop_
_entity_poly.entity_id
_entity_poly.type
_entity_poly.pdbx_seq_one_letter_code
_entity_poly.pdbx_strand_id
1 'polypeptide(L)'
;MDNERSGRRFESVYSTKVRAGRRRTYFFDVRKTKGEDFYITLTESTKKFNDGGYERHKIFLYKEDFNRFLAALEDTIQHVKTSLMPDYDYDEFDHQYDEESENSMDDTNENNAAEEDMNW
;
A
#
# COMPACT_ATOMS: atom_id res chain seq x y z
N MET A 1 -33.00 -11.97 3.05
CA MET A 1 -32.20 -11.93 4.29
C MET A 1 -31.14 -12.98 4.15
N ASP A 2 -29.95 -12.59 3.67
CA ASP A 2 -28.70 -13.36 3.70
C ASP A 2 -27.62 -12.49 3.03
N ASN A 3 -27.15 -11.44 3.73
CA ASN A 3 -25.97 -10.68 3.30
C ASN A 3 -25.20 -10.07 4.48
N GLU A 4 -25.11 -10.79 5.60
CA GLU A 4 -24.40 -10.33 6.81
C GLU A 4 -23.21 -11.21 7.21
N ARG A 5 -22.80 -12.17 6.36
CA ARG A 5 -21.70 -13.11 6.68
C ARG A 5 -20.37 -12.87 5.94
N SER A 6 -20.29 -11.90 5.03
CA SER A 6 -19.05 -11.62 4.28
C SER A 6 -18.11 -10.58 4.93
N GLY A 7 -18.63 -9.66 5.75
CA GLY A 7 -17.87 -8.50 6.25
C GLY A 7 -16.96 -8.71 7.46
N ARG A 8 -16.44 -9.91 7.73
CA ARG A 8 -15.65 -10.14 8.97
C ARG A 8 -14.50 -11.15 8.90
N ARG A 9 -14.16 -11.68 7.71
CA ARG A 9 -13.20 -12.80 7.62
C ARG A 9 -11.77 -12.44 7.26
N PHE A 10 -11.50 -11.22 6.79
CA PHE A 10 -10.15 -10.82 6.35
C PHE A 10 -9.83 -9.36 6.66
N GLU A 11 -10.30 -8.86 7.80
CA GLU A 11 -9.86 -7.57 8.32
C GLU A 11 -8.35 -7.61 8.57
N SER A 12 -7.63 -6.58 8.13
CA SER A 12 -6.20 -6.48 8.40
C SER A 12 -6.00 -6.32 9.90
N VAL A 13 -5.00 -7.01 10.45
CA VAL A 13 -4.65 -6.90 11.89
C VAL A 13 -3.93 -5.58 12.15
N TYR A 14 -3.26 -5.08 11.12
CA TYR A 14 -2.61 -3.77 11.07
C TYR A 14 -2.61 -3.31 9.62
N SER A 15 -2.81 -2.02 9.39
CA SER A 15 -2.69 -1.41 8.05
C SER A 15 -2.03 -0.05 8.18
N THR A 16 -1.10 0.23 7.27
CA THR A 16 -0.58 1.57 7.04
C THR A 16 -0.62 1.88 5.55
N LYS A 17 -0.77 3.17 5.21
CA LYS A 17 -0.80 3.64 3.82
C LYS A 17 0.17 4.80 3.62
N VAL A 18 0.75 4.85 2.43
CA VAL A 18 1.63 5.93 1.99
C VAL A 18 1.04 6.49 0.69
N ARG A 19 0.59 7.74 0.70
CA ARG A 19 0.22 8.43 -0.54
C ARG A 19 1.49 8.84 -1.28
N ALA A 20 1.47 8.71 -2.60
CA ALA A 20 2.59 9.00 -3.48
C ALA A 20 2.10 9.87 -4.65
N GLY A 21 2.26 11.18 -4.52
CA GLY A 21 1.55 12.18 -5.29
C GLY A 21 0.02 11.98 -5.30
N ARG A 22 -0.63 12.53 -6.33
CA ARG A 22 -2.11 12.59 -6.42
C ARG A 22 -2.80 11.30 -6.83
N ARG A 23 -2.06 10.34 -7.39
CA ARG A 23 -2.66 9.23 -8.15
C ARG A 23 -2.17 7.87 -7.74
N ARG A 24 -1.24 7.78 -6.78
CA ARG A 24 -0.73 6.51 -6.30
C ARG A 24 -0.83 6.46 -4.79
N THR A 25 -1.24 5.31 -4.28
CA THR A 25 -1.27 5.02 -2.85
C THR A 25 -0.72 3.62 -2.64
N TYR A 26 0.26 3.49 -1.76
CA TYR A 26 0.77 2.21 -1.28
C TYR A 26 0.04 1.80 0.00
N PHE A 27 -0.36 0.54 0.10
CA PHE A 27 -0.98 -0.05 1.29
C PHE A 27 -0.12 -1.20 1.79
N PHE A 28 0.11 -1.23 3.10
CA PHE A 28 0.89 -2.25 3.79
C PHE A 28 -0.01 -2.89 4.84
N ASP A 29 -0.62 -4.02 4.50
CA ASP A 29 -1.54 -4.73 5.39
C ASP A 29 -0.86 -5.95 6.02
N VAL A 30 -0.98 -6.10 7.33
CA VAL A 30 -0.70 -7.37 8.03
C VAL A 30 -1.98 -8.17 8.09
N ARG A 31 -1.97 -9.38 7.56
CA ARG A 31 -3.13 -10.29 7.53
C ARG A 31 -2.81 -11.59 8.21
N LYS A 32 -3.84 -12.21 8.77
CA LYS A 32 -3.75 -13.49 9.46
C LYS A 32 -4.27 -14.62 8.57
N THR A 33 -3.56 -15.73 8.52
CA THR A 33 -3.99 -16.95 7.83
C THR A 33 -4.94 -17.76 8.71
N LYS A 34 -5.60 -18.76 8.12
CA LYS A 34 -6.40 -19.73 8.90
C LYS A 34 -5.56 -20.56 9.88
N GLY A 35 -4.26 -20.67 9.64
CA GLY A 35 -3.31 -21.38 10.51
C GLY A 35 -2.76 -20.52 11.65
N GLU A 36 -3.36 -19.35 11.90
CA GLU A 36 -2.93 -18.39 12.93
C GLU A 36 -1.57 -17.72 12.67
N ASP A 37 -1.03 -17.88 11.45
CA ASP A 37 0.19 -17.20 10.99
C ASP A 37 -0.08 -15.83 10.37
N PHE A 38 0.94 -14.98 10.28
CA PHE A 38 0.86 -13.65 9.70
C PHE A 38 1.63 -13.54 8.37
N TYR A 39 1.10 -12.74 7.45
CA TYR A 39 1.75 -12.36 6.20
C TYR A 39 1.43 -10.90 5.88
N ILE A 40 2.25 -10.29 5.02
CA ILE A 40 2.08 -8.90 4.58
C ILE A 40 1.51 -8.89 3.16
N THR A 41 0.55 -8.01 2.92
CA THR A 41 0.11 -7.63 1.58
C THR A 41 0.59 -6.22 1.28
N LEU A 42 1.43 -6.07 0.26
CA LEU A 42 1.85 -4.78 -0.29
C LEU A 42 1.01 -4.49 -1.52
N THR A 43 0.24 -3.40 -1.51
CA THR A 43 -0.60 -3.01 -2.65
C THR A 43 -0.22 -1.64 -3.16
N GLU A 44 0.16 -1.52 -4.42
CA GLU A 44 0.17 -0.24 -5.14
C GLU A 44 -1.19 -0.04 -5.79
N SER A 45 -1.90 1.03 -5.46
CA SER A 45 -3.13 1.45 -6.12
C SER A 45 -2.87 2.72 -6.92
N THR A 46 -3.05 2.66 -8.24
CA THR A 46 -2.87 3.79 -9.15
C THR A 46 -4.20 4.19 -9.79
N LYS A 47 -4.64 5.43 -9.60
CA LYS A 47 -5.84 5.99 -10.23
C LYS A 47 -5.62 6.07 -11.74
N LYS A 48 -6.49 5.49 -12.58
CA LYS A 48 -6.40 5.56 -14.06
C LYS A 48 -6.71 6.97 -14.57
N PHE A 49 -6.18 7.31 -15.75
CA PHE A 49 -6.29 8.69 -16.28
C PHE A 49 -7.69 9.01 -16.80
N ASN A 50 -8.36 8.02 -17.40
CA ASN A 50 -9.52 8.28 -18.26
C ASN A 50 -10.84 7.63 -17.80
N ASP A 51 -10.81 6.66 -16.88
CA ASP A 51 -11.97 5.80 -16.58
C ASP A 51 -12.44 5.84 -15.11
N GLY A 52 -11.93 6.76 -14.29
CA GLY A 52 -12.35 6.89 -12.87
C GLY A 52 -12.01 5.68 -11.97
N GLY A 53 -11.41 4.63 -12.52
CA GLY A 53 -11.05 3.41 -11.80
C GLY A 53 -9.61 3.39 -11.28
N TYR A 54 -9.31 2.38 -10.47
CA TYR A 54 -7.97 2.13 -9.91
C TYR A 54 -7.37 0.87 -10.50
N GLU A 55 -6.07 0.89 -10.77
CA GLU A 55 -5.26 -0.30 -11.06
C GLU A 55 -4.51 -0.68 -9.80
N ARG A 56 -4.56 -1.96 -9.42
CA ARG A 56 -3.92 -2.45 -8.20
C ARG A 56 -2.91 -3.53 -8.50
N HIS A 57 -1.66 -3.31 -8.09
CA HIS A 57 -0.62 -4.33 -8.08
C HIS A 57 -0.41 -4.81 -6.67
N LYS A 58 -0.46 -6.12 -6.45
CA LYS A 58 -0.41 -6.72 -5.12
C LYS A 58 0.70 -7.75 -5.02
N ILE A 59 1.47 -7.66 -3.95
CA ILE A 59 2.49 -8.62 -3.56
C ILE A 59 2.09 -9.23 -2.22
N PHE A 60 2.17 -10.56 -2.13
CA PHE A 60 2.03 -11.29 -0.88
C PHE A 60 3.42 -11.68 -0.39
N LEU A 61 3.75 -11.31 0.84
CA LEU A 61 5.02 -11.59 1.47
C LEU A 61 4.79 -12.40 2.73
N TYR A 62 5.39 -13.59 2.79
CA TYR A 62 5.26 -14.52 3.92
C TYR A 62 6.46 -14.41 4.88
N LYS A 63 6.25 -14.82 6.13
CA LYS A 63 7.21 -14.64 7.24
C LYS A 63 8.60 -15.22 6.97
N GLU A 64 8.69 -16.31 6.21
CA GLU A 64 9.92 -16.97 5.80
C GLU A 64 10.82 -16.11 4.91
N ASP A 65 10.25 -15.09 4.25
CA ASP A 65 10.93 -14.25 3.29
C ASP A 65 11.21 -12.83 3.79
N PHE A 66 10.66 -12.42 4.94
CA PHE A 66 10.74 -11.05 5.46
C PHE A 66 12.16 -10.49 5.46
N ASN A 67 13.10 -11.21 6.07
CA ASN A 67 14.47 -10.71 6.21
C ASN A 67 15.19 -10.63 4.85
N ARG A 68 14.97 -11.60 3.96
CA ARG A 68 15.62 -11.62 2.64
C ARG A 68 15.05 -10.53 1.73
N PHE A 69 13.74 -10.33 1.78
CA PHE A 69 13.07 -9.28 1.02
C PHE A 69 13.46 -7.89 1.52
N LEU A 70 13.44 -7.66 2.83
CA LEU A 70 13.81 -6.38 3.43
C LEU A 70 15.26 -6.01 3.10
N ALA A 71 16.20 -6.93 3.31
CA ALA A 71 17.61 -6.69 3.01
C ALA A 71 17.81 -6.34 1.52
N ALA A 72 17.19 -7.08 0.60
CA ALA A 72 17.30 -6.79 -0.83
C ALA A 72 16.68 -5.43 -1.21
N LEU A 73 15.56 -5.07 -0.58
CA LEU A 73 14.89 -3.78 -0.80
C LEU A 73 15.75 -2.62 -0.29
N GLU A 74 16.28 -2.73 0.94
CA GLU A 74 17.16 -1.74 1.56
C GLU A 74 18.44 -1.55 0.74
N ASP A 75 19.12 -2.63 0.37
CA ASP A 75 20.34 -2.58 -0.45
C ASP A 75 20.08 -1.90 -1.80
N THR A 76 18.95 -2.22 -2.45
CA THR A 76 18.59 -1.63 -3.75
C THR A 76 18.34 -0.12 -3.61
N ILE A 77 17.59 0.30 -2.59
CA ILE A 77 17.34 1.71 -2.31
C ILE A 77 18.66 2.44 -2.00
N GLN A 78 19.51 1.83 -1.17
CA GLN A 78 20.79 2.42 -0.80
C GLN A 78 21.72 2.57 -2.00
N HIS A 79 21.74 1.60 -2.91
CA HIS A 79 22.52 1.69 -4.14
C HIS A 79 22.06 2.87 -5.01
N VAL A 80 20.74 3.08 -5.13
CA VAL A 80 20.20 4.26 -5.84
C VAL A 80 20.67 5.55 -5.17
N LYS A 81 20.45 5.67 -3.85
CA LYS A 81 20.77 6.90 -3.08
C LYS A 81 22.25 7.23 -3.06
N THR A 82 23.14 6.25 -3.11
CA THR A 82 24.59 6.48 -2.93
C THR A 82 25.38 6.43 -4.23
N SER A 83 25.00 5.55 -5.14
CA SER A 83 25.82 5.23 -6.33
C SER A 83 25.25 5.84 -7.61
N LEU A 84 23.92 5.97 -7.71
CA LEU A 84 23.27 6.45 -8.94
C LEU A 84 22.85 7.92 -8.85
N MET A 85 22.36 8.35 -7.68
CA MET A 85 21.81 9.69 -7.47
C MET A 85 22.20 10.26 -6.10
N PRO A 86 23.51 10.42 -5.80
CA PRO A 86 24.00 10.89 -4.50
C PRO A 86 23.66 12.34 -4.16
N ASP A 87 23.52 13.20 -5.17
CA ASP A 87 23.28 14.63 -4.98
C ASP A 87 21.78 14.99 -5.02
N TYR A 88 20.89 13.98 -5.11
CA TYR A 88 19.45 14.21 -5.14
C TYR A 88 18.90 14.41 -3.73
N ASP A 89 18.09 15.45 -3.55
CA ASP A 89 17.40 15.70 -2.28
C ASP A 89 16.15 14.83 -2.19
N TYR A 90 16.25 13.72 -1.47
CA TYR A 90 15.12 12.82 -1.24
C TYR A 90 14.16 13.32 -0.16
N ASP A 91 14.61 14.26 0.69
CA ASP A 91 13.84 14.77 1.82
C ASP A 91 12.85 15.86 1.36
N GLU A 92 13.07 16.46 0.19
CA GLU A 92 12.12 17.39 -0.46
C GLU A 92 10.71 16.77 -0.60
N PHE A 93 10.64 15.46 -0.87
CA PHE A 93 9.37 14.78 -1.08
C PHE A 93 8.58 14.59 0.21
N ASP A 94 9.26 14.37 1.35
CA ASP A 94 8.60 14.18 2.63
C ASP A 94 7.80 15.43 3.04
N HIS A 95 8.27 16.62 2.66
CA HIS A 95 7.59 17.89 2.94
C HIS A 95 6.38 18.20 2.04
N GLN A 96 6.41 17.80 0.76
CA GLN A 96 5.27 18.00 -0.16
C GLN A 96 4.05 17.14 0.20
N TYR A 97 4.27 15.99 0.86
CA TYR A 97 3.19 15.10 1.27
C TYR A 97 2.28 15.70 2.33
N ASP A 98 2.83 16.45 3.27
CA ASP A 98 2.04 17.09 4.33
C ASP A 98 1.09 18.15 3.74
N GLU A 99 1.56 18.98 2.81
CA GLU A 99 0.76 20.05 2.19
C GLU A 99 -0.33 19.54 1.23
N GLU A 100 -0.06 18.52 0.40
CA GLU A 100 -1.10 17.93 -0.48
C GLU A 100 -2.12 17.06 0.30
N SER A 101 -1.74 16.57 1.49
CA SER A 101 -2.65 15.79 2.35
C SER A 101 -3.76 16.65 2.96
N GLU A 102 -3.49 17.93 3.28
CA GLU A 102 -4.49 18.85 3.81
C GLU A 102 -5.49 19.32 2.74
N ASN A 103 -5.05 19.44 1.49
CA ASN A 103 -5.87 19.97 0.40
C ASN A 103 -6.74 18.91 -0.31
N SER A 104 -6.64 17.63 0.09
CA SER A 104 -7.38 16.50 -0.46
C SER A 104 -8.45 15.94 0.49
N MET A 105 -8.99 16.77 1.39
CA MET A 105 -10.18 16.47 2.19
C MET A 105 -11.48 16.56 1.37
N ASP A 106 -11.56 15.90 0.21
CA ASP A 106 -12.84 15.63 -0.47
C ASP A 106 -12.70 14.39 -1.37
N ASP A 107 -12.60 13.22 -0.75
CA ASP A 107 -12.92 11.94 -1.41
C ASP A 107 -13.33 10.93 -0.33
N THR A 108 -14.43 11.24 0.36
CA THR A 108 -15.12 10.31 1.26
C THR A 108 -15.79 9.18 0.48
N ASN A 109 -15.00 8.28 -0.12
CA ASN A 109 -15.45 6.92 -0.45
C ASN A 109 -14.30 5.91 -0.76
N GLU A 110 -13.07 6.14 -0.29
CA GLU A 110 -11.94 5.21 -0.54
C GLU A 110 -12.04 3.87 0.23
N ASN A 111 -12.90 3.75 1.25
CA ASN A 111 -12.99 2.55 2.09
C ASN A 111 -13.84 1.42 1.48
N ASN A 112 -14.81 1.71 0.61
CA ASN A 112 -15.71 0.66 0.08
C ASN A 112 -15.16 -0.02 -1.19
N ALA A 113 -14.49 0.72 -2.08
CA ALA A 113 -13.98 0.17 -3.34
C ALA A 113 -12.69 -0.67 -3.19
N ALA A 114 -12.04 -0.62 -2.02
CA ALA A 114 -10.92 -1.51 -1.69
C ALA A 114 -11.40 -2.87 -1.15
N GLU A 115 -12.63 -2.96 -0.62
CA GLU A 115 -13.17 -4.17 -0.01
C GLU A 115 -14.01 -5.01 -0.97
N GLU A 116 -14.74 -4.39 -1.91
CA GLU A 116 -15.65 -5.10 -2.83
C GLU A 116 -14.93 -5.98 -3.87
N ASP A 117 -13.76 -5.55 -4.36
CA ASP A 117 -12.97 -6.29 -5.38
C ASP A 117 -11.92 -7.25 -4.80
N MET A 118 -11.78 -7.30 -3.47
CA MET A 118 -10.88 -8.23 -2.76
C MET A 118 -11.52 -9.60 -2.49
N ASN A 119 -12.71 -9.84 -3.04
CA ASN A 119 -13.58 -10.96 -2.66
C ASN A 119 -13.72 -12.05 -3.74
N TRP A 120 -12.65 -12.31 -4.50
CA TRP A 120 -12.50 -13.52 -5.32
C TRP A 120 -11.51 -14.51 -4.68
#